data_AF-A0A9E3EXR5-F1
#
_entry.id   AF-A0A9E3EXR5-F1
#
_cell.length_a   1.000
_cell.length_b   1.000
_cell.length_c   1.000
_cell.angle_alpha   90.00
_cell.angle_beta   90.00
_cell.angle_gamma   90.00
#
_symmetry.space_group_name_H-M   'P 1'
#
loop_
_entity.id
_entity.type
_entity.pdbx_description
1 polymer ?
#
loop_
_entity_poly.entity_id
_entity_poly.type
_entity_poly.pdbx_seq_one_letter_code
_entity_poly.pdbx_strand_id
1 'polypeptide(L)'
;MEKGKALDAAMAQIERAFGKGSIMRMGARGGDEAIEVIPSGSLGLDLALGIGGLPRGRIVEIYGPESSGKTTLALHAIAEAQRRGGTCAFVDAEHALDPVYARKLGVDVDNLLISQPDAGEQ
;
A
#
# COMPACT_ATOMS: atom_id res chain seq x y z
N MET A 1 8.26 -38.33 -15.49
CA MET A 1 7.11 -37.91 -16.31
C MET A 1 5.77 -38.06 -15.58
N GLU A 2 5.48 -39.17 -14.90
CA GLU A 2 4.19 -39.34 -14.17
C GLU A 2 3.92 -38.29 -13.08
N LYS A 3 4.91 -37.99 -12.23
CA LYS A 3 4.75 -37.01 -11.14
C LYS A 3 4.40 -35.60 -11.63
N GLY A 4 4.87 -35.22 -12.81
CA GLY A 4 4.53 -33.93 -13.44
C GLY A 4 3.07 -33.90 -13.89
N LYS A 5 2.59 -34.96 -14.55
CA LYS A 5 1.19 -35.07 -14.98
C LYS A 5 0.21 -35.07 -13.81
N ALA A 6 0.54 -35.77 -12.72
CA ALA A 6 -0.29 -35.77 -11.52
C ALA A 6 -0.37 -34.38 -10.86
N LEU A 7 0.75 -33.66 -10.82
CA LEU A 7 0.81 -32.30 -10.30
C LEU A 7 -0.05 -31.33 -11.12
N ASP A 8 0.07 -31.39 -12.45
CA ASP A 8 -0.69 -30.49 -13.34
C ASP A 8 -2.20 -30.79 -13.27
N ALA A 9 -2.60 -32.06 -13.14
CA ALA A 9 -3.99 -32.45 -12.95
C ALA A 9 -4.57 -31.94 -11.62
N ALA A 10 -3.80 -32.03 -10.53
CA ALA A 10 -4.20 -31.49 -9.22
C ALA A 10 -4.35 -29.96 -9.27
N MET A 11 -3.40 -29.26 -9.90
CA MET A 11 -3.50 -27.80 -10.09
C MET A 11 -4.77 -27.42 -10.87
N ALA A 12 -5.08 -28.14 -11.96
CA ALA A 12 -6.29 -27.89 -12.75
C ALA A 12 -7.59 -28.16 -11.98
N GLN A 13 -7.61 -29.15 -11.08
CA GLN A 13 -8.77 -29.41 -10.22
C GLN A 13 -9.01 -28.25 -9.24
N ILE A 14 -7.95 -27.70 -8.66
CA ILE A 14 -8.03 -26.56 -7.73
C ILE A 14 -8.57 -25.32 -8.47
N GLU A 15 -8.05 -25.00 -9.66
CA GLU A 15 -8.56 -23.86 -10.45
C GLU A 15 -10.04 -24.03 -10.86
N ARG A 16 -10.49 -25.26 -11.16
CA ARG A 16 -11.90 -25.53 -11.47
C ARG A 16 -12.82 -25.31 -10.28
N ALA A 17 -12.36 -25.67 -9.08
CA ALA A 17 -13.15 -25.57 -7.87
C ALA A 17 -13.18 -24.15 -7.28
N PHE A 18 -12.08 -23.40 -7.41
CA PHE A 18 -11.88 -22.13 -6.70
C PHE A 18 -11.63 -20.92 -7.60
N GLY A 19 -11.60 -21.10 -8.93
CA GLY A 19 -11.41 -20.03 -9.90
C GLY A 19 -9.97 -19.93 -10.42
N LYS A 20 -9.80 -19.29 -11.59
CA LYS A 20 -8.47 -19.05 -12.18
C LYS A 20 -7.58 -18.26 -11.21
N GLY A 21 -6.33 -18.68 -11.06
CA GLY A 21 -5.37 -18.03 -10.17
C GLY A 21 -5.43 -18.48 -8.71
N SER A 22 -6.33 -19.40 -8.35
CA SER A 22 -6.40 -19.98 -7.00
C SER A 22 -5.16 -20.79 -6.62
N ILE A 23 -4.39 -21.27 -7.60
CA ILE A 23 -3.09 -21.89 -7.40
C ILE A 23 -2.18 -21.55 -8.58
N MET A 24 -0.99 -21.04 -8.30
CA MET A 24 0.00 -20.69 -9.32
C MET A 24 1.39 -21.10 -8.82
N ARG A 25 2.29 -21.43 -9.75
CA ARG A 25 3.71 -21.58 -9.37
C ARG A 25 4.24 -20.20 -9.07
N MET A 26 5.00 -20.04 -7.97
CA MET A 26 5.57 -18.75 -7.55
C MET A 26 6.40 -18.06 -8.66
N GLY A 27 7.05 -18.83 -9.54
CA GLY A 27 7.79 -18.33 -10.70
C GLY A 27 7.00 -18.34 -12.02
N ALA A 28 5.81 -18.95 -12.07
CA ALA A 28 4.88 -18.75 -13.17
C ALA A 28 4.28 -17.36 -12.98
N ARG A 29 5.01 -16.35 -13.47
CA ARG A 29 4.54 -14.97 -13.55
C ARG A 29 3.21 -14.96 -14.28
N GLY A 30 2.11 -14.99 -13.55
CA GLY A 30 0.82 -14.56 -14.06
C GLY A 30 0.86 -13.04 -14.16
N GLY A 31 1.52 -12.50 -15.21
CA GLY A 31 1.66 -11.06 -15.51
C GLY A 31 2.42 -10.29 -14.42
N ASP A 32 3.42 -9.46 -14.66
CA ASP A 32 3.37 -8.24 -15.47
C ASP A 32 2.06 -7.43 -15.36
N GLU A 33 1.22 -7.67 -14.34
CA GLU A 33 0.34 -6.61 -13.86
C GLU A 33 1.23 -5.65 -13.09
N ALA A 34 1.48 -4.48 -13.70
CA ALA A 34 2.15 -3.39 -13.04
C ALA A 34 1.43 -3.13 -11.71
N ILE A 35 2.10 -3.44 -10.59
CA ILE A 35 1.57 -3.15 -9.26
C ILE A 35 1.30 -1.66 -9.24
N GLU A 36 0.05 -1.26 -9.07
CA GLU A 36 -0.27 0.15 -8.97
C GLU A 36 0.36 0.71 -7.69
N VAL A 37 1.06 1.83 -7.81
CA VAL A 37 1.82 2.43 -6.71
C VAL A 37 1.45 3.89 -6.47
N ILE A 38 1.60 4.31 -5.22
CA ILE A 38 1.58 5.71 -4.79
C ILE A 38 3.02 6.08 -4.45
N PRO A 39 3.63 7.09 -5.11
CA PRO A 39 4.98 7.52 -4.74
C PRO A 39 5.05 7.95 -3.28
N SER A 40 6.19 7.73 -2.66
CA SER A 40 6.43 8.11 -1.27
C SER A 40 6.69 9.61 -1.07
N GLY A 41 6.89 10.36 -2.16
CA GLY A 41 7.36 11.75 -2.15
C GLY A 41 8.89 11.87 -2.07
N SER A 42 9.61 10.74 -2.01
CA SER A 42 11.08 10.68 -2.03
C SER A 42 11.55 9.76 -3.16
N LEU A 43 12.18 10.34 -4.18
CA LEU A 43 12.73 9.58 -5.32
C LEU A 43 13.69 8.47 -4.85
N GLY A 44 14.53 8.75 -3.85
CA GLY A 44 15.47 7.77 -3.32
C GLY A 44 14.77 6.56 -2.70
N LEU A 45 13.66 6.79 -1.99
CA LEU A 45 12.86 5.71 -1.40
C LEU A 45 12.08 4.94 -2.47
N ASP A 46 11.48 5.64 -3.43
CA ASP A 46 10.74 5.01 -4.53
C ASP A 46 11.62 4.06 -5.36
N LEU A 47 12.88 4.46 -5.60
CA LEU A 47 13.89 3.60 -6.22
C LEU A 47 14.26 2.42 -5.32
N ALA A 48 14.48 2.65 -4.02
CA ALA A 48 14.83 1.59 -3.07
C ALA A 48 13.73 0.54 -2.90
N LEU A 49 12.45 0.94 -3.03
CA LEU A 49 11.31 0.02 -3.02
C LEU A 49 11.24 -0.88 -4.27
N GLY A 50 11.97 -0.54 -5.34
CA GLY A 50 12.08 -1.34 -6.57
C GLY A 50 10.84 -1.35 -7.47
N ILE A 51 9.69 -0.90 -6.96
CA ILE A 51 8.42 -0.80 -7.69
C ILE A 51 7.98 0.65 -7.92
N GLY A 52 8.79 1.63 -7.49
CA GLY A 52 8.52 3.06 -7.74
C GLY A 52 7.56 3.73 -6.75
N GLY A 53 7.25 3.08 -5.62
CA GLY A 53 6.40 3.67 -4.57
C GLY A 53 5.77 2.62 -3.66
N LEU A 54 4.79 3.06 -2.87
CA LEU A 54 3.98 2.23 -1.98
C LEU A 54 2.92 1.45 -2.79
N PRO A 55 2.83 0.12 -2.64
CA PRO A 55 1.89 -0.69 -3.41
C PRO A 55 0.44 -0.49 -2.97
N ARG A 56 -0.48 -0.27 -3.91
CA ARG A 56 -1.92 -0.21 -3.62
C ARG A 56 -2.47 -1.59 -3.25
N GLY A 57 -3.53 -1.57 -2.44
CA GLY A 57 -4.20 -2.80 -1.99
C GLY A 57 -3.37 -3.64 -1.01
N ARG A 58 -2.34 -3.04 -0.39
CA ARG A 58 -1.43 -3.69 0.56
C ARG A 58 -1.26 -2.82 1.80
N ILE A 59 -0.95 -3.47 2.91
CA ILE A 59 -0.58 -2.81 4.16
C ILE A 59 0.92 -2.49 4.12
N VAL A 60 1.29 -1.28 4.53
CA VAL A 60 2.68 -0.84 4.67
C VAL A 60 2.89 -0.37 6.11
N GLU A 61 3.97 -0.81 6.72
CA GLU A 61 4.39 -0.38 8.05
C GLU A 61 5.60 0.56 7.94
N ILE A 62 5.51 1.74 8.56
CA ILE A 62 6.61 2.70 8.69
C ILE A 62 6.87 2.86 10.18
N TYR A 63 7.98 2.30 10.68
CA TYR A 63 8.32 2.31 12.10
C TYR A 63 9.66 3.00 12.37
N GLY A 64 9.90 3.39 13.62
CA GLY A 64 11.11 4.09 14.03
C GLY A 64 10.92 4.99 15.26
N PRO A 65 12.00 5.56 15.81
CA PRO A 65 11.96 6.41 16.99
C PRO A 65 11.03 7.63 16.85
N GLU A 66 10.64 8.22 17.98
CA GLU A 66 10.00 9.54 17.98
C GLU A 66 10.87 10.55 17.21
N SER A 67 10.23 11.46 16.48
CA SER A 67 10.91 12.46 15.65
C SER A 67 11.78 11.90 14.49
N SER A 68 11.66 10.62 14.14
CA SER A 68 12.39 10.03 13.00
C SER A 68 11.82 10.39 11.61
N GLY A 69 10.70 11.12 11.55
CA GLY A 69 10.06 11.54 10.29
C GLY A 69 8.97 10.62 9.74
N LYS A 70 8.49 9.64 10.53
CA LYS A 70 7.41 8.70 10.12
C LYS A 70 6.17 9.42 9.61
N THR A 71 5.65 10.36 10.41
CA THR A 71 4.45 11.14 10.09
C THR A 71 4.67 12.01 8.86
N THR A 72 5.84 12.63 8.73
CA THR A 72 6.23 13.40 7.53
C THR A 72 6.17 12.53 6.27
N LEU A 73 6.71 11.31 6.32
CA LEU A 73 6.65 10.38 5.18
C LEU A 73 5.22 9.95 4.85
N ALA A 74 4.41 9.66 5.86
CA ALA A 74 3.00 9.32 5.67
C ALA A 74 2.20 10.48 5.03
N LEU A 75 2.47 11.72 5.45
CA LEU A 75 1.84 12.92 4.88
C LEU A 75 2.27 13.15 3.42
N HIS A 76 3.52 12.86 3.05
CA HIS A 76 3.93 12.89 1.65
C HIS A 76 3.23 11.84 0.80
N ALA A 77 3.05 10.62 1.32
CA ALA A 77 2.27 9.60 0.63
C ALA A 77 0.81 10.03 0.41
N ILE A 78 0.20 10.70 1.39
CA ILE A 78 -1.15 11.28 1.28
C ILE A 78 -1.19 12.37 0.21
N ALA A 79 -0.25 13.32 0.24
CA ALA A 79 -0.16 14.38 -0.76
C ALA A 79 -0.02 13.81 -2.18
N GLU A 80 0.82 12.80 -2.36
CA GLU A 80 1.03 12.10 -3.63
C GLU A 80 -0.24 11.37 -4.11
N ALA A 81 -0.99 10.75 -3.20
CA ALA A 81 -2.25 10.10 -3.51
C ALA A 81 -3.33 11.13 -3.92
N GLN A 82 -3.48 12.23 -3.17
CA GLN A 82 -4.43 13.30 -3.47
C GLN A 82 -4.13 13.99 -4.79
N ARG A 83 -2.85 14.28 -5.08
CA ARG A 83 -2.40 14.85 -6.36
C ARG A 83 -2.76 13.99 -7.57
N ARG A 84 -2.97 12.69 -7.37
CA ARG A 84 -3.42 11.72 -8.37
C ARG A 84 -4.93 11.50 -8.36
N GLY A 85 -5.69 12.36 -7.68
CA GLY A 85 -7.15 12.31 -7.58
C GLY A 85 -7.68 11.29 -6.57
N GLY A 86 -6.82 10.74 -5.70
CA GLY A 86 -7.23 9.80 -4.66
C GLY A 86 -7.81 10.49 -3.43
N THR A 87 -8.85 9.89 -2.83
CA THR A 87 -9.34 10.28 -1.51
C THR A 87 -8.52 9.61 -0.42
N CYS A 88 -8.12 10.37 0.60
CA CYS A 88 -7.32 9.87 1.72
C CYS A 88 -8.08 10.02 3.03
N ALA A 89 -7.79 9.12 3.97
CA ALA A 89 -8.23 9.22 5.36
C ALA A 89 -7.02 9.12 6.28
N PHE A 90 -7.05 9.85 7.39
CA PHE A 90 -6.05 9.80 8.44
C PHE A 90 -6.72 9.46 9.77
N VAL A 91 -6.28 8.36 10.39
CA VAL A 91 -6.73 7.94 11.72
C VAL A 91 -5.69 8.42 12.72
N ASP A 92 -5.99 9.50 13.43
CA ASP A 92 -5.11 10.13 14.39
C ASP A 92 -5.41 9.63 15.80
N ALA A 93 -4.78 8.51 16.17
CA ALA A 93 -4.85 7.99 17.54
C ALA A 93 -3.87 8.72 18.51
N GLU A 94 -2.96 9.55 18.00
CA GLU A 94 -1.95 10.27 18.82
C GLU A 94 -2.37 11.70 19.14
N HIS A 95 -3.43 12.21 18.51
CA HIS A 95 -3.94 13.58 18.67
C HIS A 95 -2.86 14.64 18.39
N ALA A 96 -1.93 14.34 17.47
CA ALA A 96 -0.70 15.10 17.26
C ALA A 96 -0.57 15.68 15.84
N LEU A 97 -1.58 15.51 14.98
CA LEU A 97 -1.53 15.99 13.60
C LEU A 97 -1.60 17.52 13.54
N ASP A 98 -0.59 18.14 12.93
CA ASP A 98 -0.58 19.58 12.62
C ASP A 98 -1.10 19.83 11.17
N PRO A 99 -2.31 20.40 11.00
CA PRO A 99 -2.87 20.68 9.67
C PRO A 99 -2.10 21.76 8.91
N VAL A 100 -1.42 22.69 9.61
CA VAL A 100 -0.60 23.72 8.96
C VAL A 100 0.65 23.08 8.36
N TYR A 101 1.29 22.17 9.09
CA TYR A 101 2.43 21.40 8.58
C TYR A 101 2.03 20.49 7.42
N ALA A 102 0.93 19.75 7.55
CA ALA A 102 0.42 18.87 6.48
C ALA A 102 0.16 19.66 5.18
N ARG A 103 -0.47 20.83 5.27
CA ARG A 103 -0.73 21.70 4.10
C ARG A 103 0.56 22.13 3.42
N LYS A 104 1.62 22.46 4.19
CA LYS A 104 2.94 22.81 3.63
C LYS A 104 3.63 21.66 2.91
N LEU A 105 3.33 20.41 3.29
CA LEU A 105 3.81 19.21 2.60
C LEU A 105 3.01 18.88 1.33
N GLY A 106 1.96 19.64 1.02
CA GLY A 106 1.14 19.46 -0.17
C GLY A 106 -0.13 18.63 0.05
N VAL A 107 -0.48 18.34 1.30
CA VAL A 107 -1.75 17.69 1.63
C VAL A 107 -2.90 18.68 1.40
N ASP A 108 -3.91 18.24 0.67
CA ASP A 108 -5.21 18.91 0.60
C ASP A 108 -5.98 18.60 1.88
N VAL A 109 -5.74 19.42 2.91
CA VAL A 109 -6.32 19.26 4.24
C VAL A 109 -7.84 19.45 4.21
N ASP A 110 -8.37 20.24 3.26
CA ASP A 110 -9.80 20.52 3.19
C ASP A 110 -10.61 19.31 2.70
N ASN A 111 -9.95 18.40 1.96
CA ASN A 111 -10.52 17.13 1.47
C ASN A 111 -9.93 15.88 2.15
N LEU A 112 -9.15 16.03 3.22
CA LEU A 112 -8.62 14.91 4.00
C LEU A 112 -9.67 14.45 5.02
N LEU A 113 -10.09 13.18 4.94
CA LEU A 113 -10.95 12.60 5.97
C LEU A 113 -10.13 12.36 7.24
N ILE A 114 -10.65 12.74 8.41
CA ILE A 114 -9.95 12.53 9.69
C ILE A 114 -10.86 11.78 10.67
N SER A 115 -10.26 10.85 11.41
CA SER A 115 -10.89 10.18 12.56
C SER A 115 -9.94 10.28 13.76
N GLN A 116 -10.48 10.66 14.92
CA GLN A 116 -9.78 10.66 16.21
C GLN A 116 -10.53 9.71 17.14
N PRO A 117 -10.22 8.40 17.09
CA PRO A 117 -10.96 7.40 17.86
C PRO A 117 -10.56 7.44 19.35
N ASP A 118 -11.48 7.02 20.22
CA ASP A 118 -11.23 6.93 21.65
C ASP A 118 -10.43 5.65 22.00
N ALA A 119 -10.53 4.61 21.17
CA ALA A 119 -9.90 3.30 21.36
C ALA A 119 -9.52 2.63 20.02
N GLY A 120 -8.61 1.65 20.06
CA GLY A 120 -8.07 1.00 18.86
C GLY A 120 -9.04 0.07 18.10
N GLU A 121 -10.14 -0.33 18.74
CA GLU A 121 -11.18 -1.18 18.14
C GLU A 121 -12.18 -0.41 17.26
N GLN A 122 -12.19 0.93 17.32
CA GLN A 122 -13.04 1.82 16.51
C GLN A 122 -12.43 2.10 15.14
#